data_AF-A0A645DHI8-F1
#
_entry.id   AF-A0A645DHI8-F1
#
_cell.length_a   1.000
_cell.length_b   1.000
_cell.length_c   1.000
_cell.angle_alpha   90.00
_cell.angle_beta   90.00
_cell.angle_gamma   90.00
#
_symmetry.space_group_name_H-M   'P 1'
#
loop_
_entity.id
_entity.type
_entity.pdbx_description
1 polymer ?
#
loop_
_entity_poly.entity_id
_entity_poly.type
_entity_poly.pdbx_seq_one_letter_code
_entity_poly.pdbx_strand_id
1 'polypeptide(L)'
;MLLKGVIDCPDLPLNVSRSFLQNDGYVRKLSAHITKKVADRLNGLFNTERETYQGYWDDINPFIKYGCLRDQKFYDMVKDSLLLKTTAGEYLTVSEYKARNDEKTQKKAFYTTDEGRQAASISLYTARGIDVALMDSLIDINFMGFLENAEGVELSFVRVDSDTAGLTEESEEGKDLDQTEVQTAFREALDNKELEVKLESFADPELPAMLTEDEQMRRFKEMSAVYGQSFAMPDRYTLVLNRRNPTVQRVARMEDGEIKQLMQQQIFDLAKLSSRPLEKEELKAFLKRSNKLLDVMTE
;
A
#
# COMPACT_ATOMS: atom_id res chain seq x y z
N MET A 1 7.64 -16.64 -18.86
CA MET A 1 7.17 -17.31 -20.11
C MET A 1 5.73 -17.83 -19.94
N LEU A 2 4.80 -17.47 -20.84
CA LEU A 2 3.43 -18.01 -20.86
C LEU A 2 3.41 -19.53 -21.12
N LEU A 3 2.45 -20.23 -20.53
CA LEU A 3 2.29 -21.68 -20.64
C LEU A 3 2.09 -22.09 -22.11
N LYS A 4 2.99 -22.93 -22.63
CA LYS A 4 2.91 -23.49 -23.98
C LYS A 4 2.72 -25.00 -23.87
N GLY A 5 1.80 -25.55 -24.66
CA GLY A 5 1.54 -26.97 -24.68
C GLY A 5 0.68 -27.38 -25.86
N VAL A 6 0.65 -28.68 -26.12
CA VAL A 6 -0.24 -29.32 -27.09
C VAL A 6 -1.08 -30.32 -26.31
N ILE A 7 -2.37 -30.35 -26.61
CA ILE A 7 -3.31 -31.31 -26.02
C ILE A 7 -3.86 -32.14 -27.16
N ASP A 8 -3.55 -33.43 -27.12
CA ASP A 8 -4.09 -34.40 -28.05
C ASP A 8 -5.37 -35.01 -27.44
N CYS A 9 -6.51 -34.76 -28.09
CA CYS A 9 -7.83 -35.19 -27.63
C CYS A 9 -8.52 -36.00 -28.74
N PRO A 10 -8.38 -37.34 -28.74
CA PRO A 10 -8.96 -38.19 -29.78
C PRO A 10 -10.50 -38.21 -29.75
N ASP A 11 -11.10 -37.89 -28.60
CA ASP A 11 -12.55 -37.92 -28.40
C ASP A 11 -13.28 -36.65 -28.88
N LEU A 12 -12.54 -35.61 -29.32
CA LEU A 12 -13.16 -34.40 -29.83
C LEU A 12 -13.57 -34.57 -31.30
N PRO A 13 -14.82 -34.27 -31.67
CA PRO A 13 -15.27 -34.36 -33.07
C PRO A 13 -14.47 -33.42 -33.97
N LEU A 14 -13.96 -33.95 -35.09
CA LEU A 14 -13.08 -33.21 -36.02
C LEU A 14 -13.78 -32.05 -36.75
N ASN A 15 -15.10 -32.12 -36.92
CA ASN A 15 -15.91 -31.14 -37.66
C ASN A 15 -16.79 -30.31 -36.71
N VAL A 16 -16.17 -29.47 -35.89
CA VAL A 16 -16.89 -28.60 -34.97
C VAL A 16 -16.43 -27.15 -35.05
N SER A 17 -17.38 -26.23 -34.87
CA SER A 17 -17.07 -24.82 -34.76
C SER A 17 -16.49 -24.49 -33.39
N ARG A 18 -15.72 -23.40 -33.31
CA ARG A 18 -15.24 -22.87 -32.02
C ARG A 18 -16.39 -22.51 -31.07
N SER A 19 -17.52 -22.05 -31.61
CA SER A 19 -18.72 -21.74 -30.83
C SER A 19 -19.37 -22.97 -30.21
N PHE A 20 -19.34 -24.11 -30.90
CA PHE A 20 -19.83 -25.37 -30.37
C PHE A 20 -18.98 -25.84 -29.18
N LEU A 21 -17.65 -25.79 -29.32
CA LEU A 21 -16.71 -26.21 -28.28
C LEU A 21 -16.77 -25.35 -27.01
N GLN A 22 -17.11 -24.06 -27.11
CA GLN A 22 -17.21 -23.18 -25.93
C GLN A 22 -18.30 -23.60 -24.93
N ASN A 23 -19.36 -24.24 -25.42
CA ASN A 23 -20.48 -24.70 -24.60
C ASN A 23 -20.46 -26.21 -24.33
N ASP A 24 -19.44 -26.90 -24.83
CA ASP A 24 -19.32 -28.34 -24.70
C ASP A 24 -18.88 -28.75 -23.28
N GLY A 25 -19.62 -29.69 -22.68
CA GLY A 25 -19.38 -30.15 -21.32
C GLY A 25 -18.07 -30.94 -21.15
N TYR A 26 -17.62 -31.64 -22.20
CA TYR A 26 -16.34 -32.34 -22.21
C TYR A 26 -15.17 -31.34 -22.27
N VAL A 27 -15.27 -30.29 -23.12
CA VAL A 27 -14.28 -29.20 -23.16
C VAL A 27 -14.16 -28.49 -21.81
N ARG A 28 -15.27 -28.27 -21.09
CA ARG A 28 -15.24 -27.71 -19.72
C ARG A 28 -14.50 -28.63 -18.73
N LYS A 29 -14.76 -29.93 -18.78
CA LYS A 29 -14.06 -30.92 -17.93
C LYS A 29 -12.56 -30.98 -18.25
N LEU A 30 -12.20 -30.95 -19.53
CA LEU A 30 -10.82 -30.90 -19.99
C LEU A 30 -10.13 -29.63 -19.49
N SER A 31 -10.78 -28.47 -19.62
CA SER A 31 -10.29 -27.19 -19.08
C SER A 31 -10.01 -27.28 -17.58
N ALA A 32 -10.95 -27.81 -16.79
CA ALA A 32 -10.77 -28.01 -15.36
C ALA A 32 -9.60 -28.96 -15.03
N HIS A 33 -9.40 -30.01 -15.83
CA HIS A 33 -8.26 -30.91 -15.67
C HIS A 33 -6.93 -30.21 -15.93
N ILE A 34 -6.86 -29.37 -16.98
CA ILE A 34 -5.67 -28.57 -17.28
C ILE A 34 -5.39 -27.60 -16.11
N THR A 35 -6.40 -26.87 -15.64
CA THR A 35 -6.28 -25.97 -14.48
C THR A 35 -5.71 -26.69 -13.27
N LYS A 36 -6.19 -27.91 -12.98
CA LYS A 36 -5.64 -28.74 -11.90
C LYS A 36 -4.17 -29.10 -12.14
N LYS A 37 -3.80 -29.53 -13.35
CA LYS A 37 -2.40 -29.86 -13.68
C LYS A 37 -1.46 -28.67 -13.59
N VAL A 38 -1.94 -27.47 -13.94
CA VAL A 38 -1.18 -26.23 -13.77
C VAL A 38 -0.97 -25.95 -12.28
N ALA A 39 -2.02 -26.04 -11.45
CA ALA A 39 -1.92 -25.87 -10.00
C ALA A 39 -0.95 -26.90 -9.37
N ASP A 40 -1.08 -28.18 -9.73
CA ASP A 40 -0.18 -29.25 -9.28
C ASP A 40 1.28 -28.92 -9.62
N ARG A 41 1.55 -28.38 -10.81
CA ARG A 41 2.91 -27.99 -11.23
C ARG A 41 3.44 -26.78 -10.48
N LEU A 42 2.60 -25.75 -10.26
CA LEU A 42 2.98 -24.56 -9.48
C LEU A 42 3.35 -24.95 -8.05
N ASN A 43 2.50 -25.74 -7.40
CA ASN A 43 2.76 -26.25 -6.05
C ASN A 43 3.99 -27.16 -6.02
N GLY A 44 4.17 -28.02 -7.02
CA GLY A 44 5.36 -28.86 -7.14
C GLY A 44 6.65 -28.03 -7.19
N LEU A 45 6.69 -26.99 -8.04
CA LEU A 45 7.82 -26.08 -8.13
C LEU A 45 8.04 -25.33 -6.82
N PHE A 46 6.99 -24.79 -6.20
CA PHE A 46 7.10 -24.11 -4.91
C PHE A 46 7.68 -25.01 -3.81
N ASN A 47 7.23 -26.26 -3.73
CA ASN A 47 7.62 -27.20 -2.67
C ASN A 47 9.01 -27.83 -2.87
N THR A 48 9.45 -28.01 -4.12
CA THR A 48 10.69 -28.75 -4.43
C THR A 48 11.82 -27.88 -4.96
N GLU A 49 11.49 -26.75 -5.60
CA GLU A 49 12.41 -25.87 -6.32
C GLU A 49 12.04 -24.39 -6.06
N ARG A 50 11.90 -24.02 -4.78
CA ARG A 50 11.36 -22.71 -4.38
C ARG A 50 12.08 -21.52 -5.01
N GLU A 51 13.41 -21.54 -5.07
CA GLU A 51 14.20 -20.47 -5.69
C GLU A 51 13.87 -20.31 -7.19
N THR A 52 13.76 -21.43 -7.91
CA THR A 52 13.32 -21.45 -9.31
C THR A 52 11.91 -20.89 -9.46
N TYR A 53 10.99 -21.26 -8.56
CA TYR A 53 9.63 -20.74 -8.56
C TYR A 53 9.58 -19.22 -8.34
N GLN A 54 10.36 -18.72 -7.38
CA GLN A 54 10.50 -17.28 -7.11
C GLN A 54 11.09 -16.54 -8.31
N GLY A 55 12.10 -17.10 -8.96
CA GLY A 55 12.71 -16.52 -10.17
C GLY A 55 11.76 -16.35 -11.35
N TYR A 56 10.64 -17.08 -11.38
CA TYR A 56 9.59 -16.92 -12.39
C TYR A 56 8.40 -16.07 -11.92
N TRP A 57 8.30 -15.76 -10.62
CA TRP A 57 7.12 -15.16 -10.03
C TRP A 57 6.76 -13.83 -10.68
N ASP A 58 7.74 -12.96 -10.92
CA ASP A 58 7.52 -11.63 -11.51
C ASP A 58 6.84 -11.72 -12.89
N ASP A 59 7.16 -12.75 -13.68
CA ASP A 59 6.55 -12.99 -15.00
C ASP A 59 5.13 -13.57 -14.92
N ILE A 60 4.89 -14.47 -13.96
CA ILE A 60 3.69 -15.32 -13.95
C ILE A 60 2.61 -14.83 -12.98
N ASN A 61 2.97 -14.03 -11.98
CA ASN A 61 2.05 -13.60 -10.93
C ASN A 61 0.79 -12.92 -11.47
N PRO A 62 0.80 -12.09 -12.54
CA PRO A 62 -0.44 -11.47 -13.01
C PRO A 62 -1.46 -12.50 -13.50
N PHE A 63 -0.99 -13.58 -14.12
CA PHE A 63 -1.85 -14.66 -14.62
C PHE A 63 -2.38 -15.54 -13.48
N ILE A 64 -1.55 -15.80 -12.47
CA ILE A 64 -1.95 -16.56 -11.29
C ILE A 64 -2.99 -15.76 -10.49
N LYS A 65 -2.74 -14.47 -10.23
CA LYS A 65 -3.67 -13.54 -9.58
C LYS A 65 -5.01 -13.49 -10.32
N TYR A 66 -4.98 -13.39 -11.65
CA TYR A 66 -6.19 -13.44 -12.47
C TYR A 66 -6.93 -14.77 -12.35
N GLY A 67 -6.20 -15.89 -12.35
CA GLY A 67 -6.76 -17.22 -12.13
C GLY A 67 -7.49 -17.31 -10.80
N CYS A 68 -6.89 -16.78 -9.72
CA CYS A 68 -7.48 -16.78 -8.38
C CYS A 68 -8.77 -15.92 -8.34
N LEU A 69 -8.73 -14.74 -8.95
CA LEU A 69 -9.90 -13.85 -9.04
C LEU A 69 -11.06 -14.46 -9.82
N ARG A 70 -10.75 -15.28 -10.83
CA ARG A 70 -11.75 -15.85 -11.75
C ARG A 70 -12.32 -17.19 -11.28
N ASP A 71 -11.52 -18.02 -10.62
CA ASP A 71 -11.88 -19.38 -10.23
C ASP A 71 -11.46 -19.67 -8.79
N GLN A 72 -12.45 -19.69 -7.89
CA GLN A 72 -12.25 -19.99 -6.48
C GLN A 72 -11.57 -21.35 -6.27
N LYS A 73 -11.89 -22.37 -7.07
CA LYS A 73 -11.27 -23.69 -6.92
C LYS A 73 -9.80 -23.66 -7.28
N PHE A 74 -9.42 -22.81 -8.25
CA PHE A 74 -8.01 -22.60 -8.57
C PHE A 74 -7.29 -21.92 -7.42
N TYR A 75 -7.87 -20.87 -6.84
CA TYR A 75 -7.33 -20.23 -5.64
C TYR A 75 -7.13 -21.24 -4.51
N ASP A 76 -8.14 -22.05 -4.20
CA ASP A 76 -8.07 -23.06 -3.13
C ASP A 76 -6.93 -24.06 -3.34
N MET A 77 -6.58 -24.36 -4.61
CA MET A 77 -5.46 -25.24 -4.95
C MET A 77 -4.09 -24.57 -4.82
N VAL A 78 -3.96 -23.25 -5.01
CA VAL A 78 -2.65 -22.57 -5.10
C VAL A 78 -2.37 -21.60 -3.97
N LYS A 79 -3.34 -21.32 -3.09
CA LYS A 79 -3.26 -20.26 -2.06
C LYS A 79 -1.99 -20.30 -1.20
N ASP A 80 -1.51 -21.49 -0.86
CA ASP A 80 -0.33 -21.67 -0.01
C ASP A 80 0.99 -21.41 -0.76
N SER A 81 0.95 -21.35 -2.10
CA SER A 81 2.08 -21.04 -2.97
C SER A 81 2.06 -19.60 -3.51
N LEU A 82 1.06 -18.79 -3.16
CA LEU A 82 0.98 -17.39 -3.57
C LEU A 82 2.06 -16.57 -2.85
N LEU A 83 2.82 -15.78 -3.61
CA LEU A 83 3.91 -14.98 -3.08
C LEU A 83 3.61 -13.48 -3.11
N LEU A 84 4.03 -12.81 -2.06
CA LEU A 84 4.19 -11.36 -1.95
C LEU A 84 5.68 -11.06 -2.09
N LYS A 85 6.05 -10.32 -3.14
CA LYS A 85 7.40 -9.77 -3.27
C LYS A 85 7.51 -8.58 -2.34
N THR A 86 8.58 -8.49 -1.56
CA THR A 86 8.86 -7.35 -0.68
C THR A 86 9.76 -6.34 -1.37
N THR A 87 9.81 -5.11 -0.85
CA THR A 87 10.78 -4.08 -1.27
C THR A 87 12.24 -4.48 -0.98
N ALA A 88 12.47 -5.45 -0.08
CA ALA A 88 13.78 -6.04 0.15
C ALA A 88 14.18 -7.10 -0.91
N GLY A 89 13.30 -7.41 -1.86
CA GLY A 89 13.51 -8.43 -2.89
C GLY A 89 13.22 -9.87 -2.43
N GLU A 90 12.72 -10.06 -1.21
CA GLU A 90 12.29 -11.37 -0.72
C GLU A 90 10.90 -11.74 -1.21
N TYR A 91 10.63 -13.04 -1.37
CA TYR A 91 9.32 -13.57 -1.74
C TYR A 91 8.71 -14.41 -0.63
N LEU A 92 7.61 -13.92 -0.06
CA LEU A 92 6.98 -14.48 1.12
C LEU A 92 5.61 -15.01 0.77
N THR A 93 5.22 -16.16 1.28
CA THR A 93 3.80 -16.55 1.21
C THR A 93 2.96 -15.61 2.06
N VAL A 94 1.65 -15.55 1.81
CA VAL A 94 0.72 -14.76 2.65
C VAL A 94 0.84 -15.16 4.13
N SER A 95 0.97 -16.46 4.40
CA SER A 95 1.16 -17.00 5.75
C SER A 95 2.51 -16.60 6.35
N GLU A 96 3.60 -16.63 5.58
CA GLU A 96 4.93 -16.19 6.03
C GLU A 96 5.01 -14.69 6.28
N TYR A 97 4.32 -13.89 5.46
CA TYR A 97 4.18 -12.45 5.67
C TYR A 97 3.46 -12.18 6.98
N LYS A 98 2.31 -12.82 7.21
CA LYS A 98 1.53 -12.70 8.44
C LYS A 98 2.36 -13.08 9.66
N ALA A 99 3.03 -14.23 9.62
CA ALA A 99 3.84 -14.72 10.74
C ALA A 99 4.97 -13.76 11.15
N ARG A 100 5.52 -12.98 10.21
CA ARG A 100 6.59 -12.01 10.50
C ARG A 100 6.10 -10.64 10.97
N ASN A 101 4.91 -10.24 10.56
CA ASN A 101 4.46 -8.85 10.67
C ASN A 101 3.28 -8.64 11.62
N ASP A 102 2.44 -9.66 11.85
CA ASP A 102 1.13 -9.51 12.52
C ASP A 102 1.24 -8.90 13.93
N GLU A 103 2.26 -9.28 14.70
CA GLU A 103 2.49 -8.74 16.04
C GLU A 103 2.76 -7.22 16.04
N LYS A 104 3.33 -6.68 14.95
CA LYS A 104 3.69 -5.27 14.81
C LYS A 104 2.60 -4.46 14.10
N THR A 105 1.85 -5.09 13.20
CA THR A 105 0.97 -4.38 12.26
C THR A 105 -0.52 -4.58 12.54
N GLN A 106 -0.89 -5.38 13.54
CA GLN A 106 -2.29 -5.63 13.92
C GLN A 106 -3.14 -6.10 12.73
N LYS A 107 -2.73 -7.18 12.07
CA LYS A 107 -3.38 -7.72 10.86
C LYS A 107 -3.36 -6.82 9.62
N LYS A 108 -2.53 -5.77 9.59
CA LYS A 108 -2.33 -4.96 8.38
C LYS A 108 -1.13 -5.46 7.57
N ALA A 109 -1.31 -5.55 6.26
CA ALA A 109 -0.25 -5.84 5.30
C ALA A 109 0.14 -4.56 4.58
N PHE A 110 1.33 -4.04 4.88
CA PHE A 110 1.83 -2.82 4.28
C PHE A 110 2.35 -3.07 2.88
N TYR A 111 1.97 -2.21 1.93
CA TYR A 111 2.43 -2.33 0.55
C TYR A 111 2.79 -0.97 -0.07
N THR A 112 3.51 -1.03 -1.19
CA THR A 112 3.85 0.10 -2.06
C THR A 112 3.48 -0.22 -3.50
N THR A 113 3.08 0.79 -4.26
CA THR A 113 2.87 0.70 -5.72
C THR A 113 4.03 1.32 -6.51
N ASP A 114 4.88 2.10 -5.84
CA ASP A 114 6.01 2.81 -6.43
C ASP A 114 7.11 2.96 -5.38
N GLU A 115 8.12 2.09 -5.46
CA GLU A 115 9.22 2.04 -4.51
C GLU A 115 10.00 3.36 -4.47
N GLY A 116 10.24 3.98 -5.63
CA GLY A 116 11.04 5.19 -5.74
C GLY A 116 10.32 6.41 -5.14
N ARG A 117 9.03 6.57 -5.45
CA ARG A 117 8.22 7.68 -4.94
C ARG A 117 7.95 7.55 -3.44
N GLN A 118 7.77 6.33 -2.94
CA GLN A 118 7.37 6.07 -1.55
C GLN A 118 8.55 5.66 -0.64
N ALA A 119 9.79 5.82 -1.11
CA ALA A 119 11.00 5.39 -0.41
C ALA A 119 11.10 5.90 1.04
N ALA A 120 10.70 7.16 1.29
CA ALA A 120 10.68 7.73 2.63
C ALA A 120 9.72 6.96 3.56
N SER A 121 8.48 6.73 3.12
CA SER A 121 7.50 5.97 3.89
C SER A 121 7.91 4.50 4.06
N ILE A 122 8.45 3.87 3.02
CA ILE A 122 8.97 2.48 3.08
C ILE A 122 10.06 2.36 4.14
N SER A 123 10.96 3.34 4.22
CA SER A 123 12.06 3.35 5.19
C SER A 123 11.56 3.35 6.64
N LEU A 124 10.44 4.03 6.93
CA LEU A 124 9.84 4.05 8.27
C LEU A 124 9.41 2.65 8.74
N TYR A 125 8.79 1.86 7.86
CA TYR A 125 8.34 0.51 8.16
C TYR A 125 9.51 -0.48 8.23
N THR A 126 10.38 -0.45 7.23
CA THR A 126 11.53 -1.38 7.13
C THR A 126 12.53 -1.18 8.27
N ALA A 127 12.74 0.06 8.75
CA ALA A 127 13.57 0.33 9.94
C ALA A 127 13.04 -0.36 11.21
N ARG A 128 11.75 -0.68 11.27
CA ARG A 128 11.11 -1.45 12.35
C ARG A 128 11.02 -2.95 12.06
N GLY A 129 11.64 -3.40 10.97
CA GLY A 129 11.56 -4.77 10.47
C GLY A 129 10.13 -5.17 10.15
N ILE A 130 9.35 -4.25 9.57
CA ILE A 130 8.05 -4.54 8.96
C ILE A 130 8.28 -4.68 7.46
N ASP A 131 7.89 -5.81 6.89
CA ASP A 131 8.01 -6.09 5.47
C ASP A 131 6.98 -5.25 4.69
N VAL A 132 7.43 -4.57 3.63
CA VAL A 132 6.54 -3.85 2.71
C VAL A 132 6.43 -4.64 1.41
N ALA A 133 5.21 -5.05 1.05
CA ALA A 133 4.94 -5.75 -0.20
C ALA A 133 4.96 -4.79 -1.41
N LEU A 134 5.51 -5.23 -2.54
CA LEU A 134 5.46 -4.53 -3.81
C LEU A 134 4.23 -5.00 -4.59
N MET A 135 3.29 -4.10 -4.82
CA MET A 135 2.01 -4.34 -5.48
C MET A 135 1.81 -3.31 -6.61
N ASP A 136 2.68 -3.36 -7.60
CA ASP A 136 2.83 -2.38 -8.69
C ASP A 136 2.06 -2.78 -9.99
N SER A 137 1.35 -3.90 -9.99
CA SER A 137 0.58 -4.37 -11.14
C SER A 137 -0.87 -3.91 -11.11
N LEU A 138 -1.47 -3.65 -12.27
CA LEU A 138 -2.88 -3.23 -12.39
C LEU A 138 -3.86 -4.22 -11.75
N ILE A 139 -3.51 -5.51 -11.71
CA ILE A 139 -4.37 -6.54 -11.11
C ILE A 139 -4.34 -6.52 -9.58
N ASP A 140 -3.33 -5.88 -8.99
CA ASP A 140 -3.07 -5.95 -7.56
C ASP A 140 -4.15 -5.28 -6.72
N ILE A 141 -4.74 -4.19 -7.20
CA ILE A 141 -5.87 -3.52 -6.53
C ILE A 141 -7.02 -4.52 -6.29
N ASN A 142 -7.40 -5.26 -7.32
CA ASN A 142 -8.46 -6.25 -7.23
C ASN A 142 -8.02 -7.49 -6.45
N PHE A 143 -6.76 -7.90 -6.61
CA PHE A 143 -6.22 -9.08 -5.95
C PHE A 143 -6.07 -8.89 -4.43
N MET A 144 -5.65 -7.71 -3.96
CA MET A 144 -5.63 -7.36 -2.54
C MET A 144 -7.04 -7.44 -1.95
N GLY A 145 -8.02 -6.78 -2.59
CA GLY A 145 -9.42 -6.85 -2.15
C GLY A 145 -9.97 -8.28 -2.12
N PHE A 146 -9.56 -9.13 -3.07
CA PHE A 146 -9.89 -10.55 -3.05
C PHE A 146 -9.26 -11.29 -1.87
N LEU A 147 -7.97 -11.08 -1.60
CA LEU A 147 -7.27 -11.70 -0.46
C LEU A 147 -7.84 -11.26 0.89
N GLU A 148 -8.22 -9.99 1.03
CA GLU A 148 -8.87 -9.45 2.25
C GLU A 148 -10.18 -10.18 2.58
N ASN A 149 -10.91 -10.62 1.55
CA ASN A 149 -12.17 -11.37 1.69
C ASN A 149 -11.97 -12.88 1.69
N ALA A 150 -10.77 -13.38 1.43
CA ALA A 150 -10.50 -14.81 1.35
C ALA A 150 -10.41 -15.45 2.74
N GLU A 151 -10.97 -16.64 2.88
CA GLU A 151 -11.01 -17.36 4.14
C GLU A 151 -9.59 -17.66 4.69
N GLY A 152 -9.35 -17.31 5.95
CA GLY A 152 -8.10 -17.61 6.67
C GLY A 152 -6.95 -16.62 6.46
N VAL A 153 -7.07 -15.66 5.54
CA VAL A 153 -6.05 -14.61 5.34
C VAL A 153 -6.08 -13.64 6.52
N GLU A 154 -7.25 -13.05 6.80
CA GLU A 154 -7.45 -12.03 7.85
C GLU A 154 -6.38 -10.93 7.83
N LEU A 155 -6.02 -10.43 6.65
CA LEU A 155 -5.13 -9.28 6.47
C LEU A 155 -5.91 -8.16 5.81
N SER A 156 -5.65 -6.92 6.23
CA SER A 156 -6.09 -5.72 5.51
C SER A 156 -4.87 -5.11 4.83
N PHE A 157 -4.91 -4.98 3.50
CA PHE A 157 -3.80 -4.37 2.77
C PHE A 157 -3.91 -2.86 2.90
N VAL A 158 -2.81 -2.22 3.25
CA VAL A 158 -2.75 -0.77 3.47
C VAL A 158 -1.47 -0.23 2.86
N ARG A 159 -1.56 0.86 2.09
CA ARG A 159 -0.36 1.45 1.51
C ARG A 159 0.46 2.12 2.62
N VAL A 160 1.78 2.19 2.44
CA VAL A 160 2.71 2.78 3.41
C VAL A 160 2.39 4.24 3.79
N ASP A 161 1.57 4.96 3.03
CA ASP A 161 1.14 6.34 3.29
C ASP A 161 -0.36 6.44 3.64
N SER A 162 -1.01 5.35 4.02
CA SER A 162 -2.44 5.35 4.37
C SER A 162 -2.73 5.16 5.85
N ASP A 163 -1.76 4.68 6.60
CA ASP A 163 -1.91 4.39 8.01
C ASP A 163 -0.54 4.50 8.70
N THR A 164 -0.56 4.38 10.02
CA THR A 164 0.59 4.56 10.90
C THR A 164 0.78 3.37 11.86
N ALA A 165 -0.07 2.35 11.77
CA ALA A 165 0.04 1.14 12.56
C ALA A 165 1.41 0.49 12.39
N GLY A 166 2.03 0.07 13.50
CA GLY A 166 3.40 -0.42 13.50
C GLY A 166 4.47 0.67 13.50
N LEU A 167 4.14 1.93 13.18
CA LEU A 167 5.04 3.07 13.34
C LEU A 167 4.90 3.77 14.70
N THR A 168 3.83 3.48 15.44
CA THR A 168 3.58 4.07 16.76
C THR A 168 4.12 3.20 17.90
N GLU A 169 4.25 3.80 19.08
CA GLU A 169 4.53 3.11 20.34
C GLU A 169 3.84 3.81 21.52
N GLU A 170 3.59 3.07 22.59
CA GLU A 170 3.05 3.65 23.82
C GLU A 170 4.10 4.52 24.52
N SER A 171 3.86 5.83 24.57
CA SER A 171 4.69 6.80 25.30
C SER A 171 3.82 7.87 25.96
N GLU A 172 4.22 8.30 27.15
CA GLU A 172 3.61 9.42 27.89
C GLU A 172 4.06 10.79 27.36
N GLU A 173 5.14 10.84 26.59
CA GLU A 173 5.68 12.09 26.04
C GLU A 173 4.66 12.78 25.12
N GLY A 174 4.44 14.08 25.33
CA GLY A 174 3.55 14.91 24.51
C GLY A 174 2.05 14.60 24.68
N LYS A 175 1.64 13.79 25.66
CA LYS A 175 0.22 13.55 25.97
C LYS A 175 -0.50 14.77 26.54
N ASP A 176 0.26 15.76 27.02
CA ASP A 176 -0.27 17.03 27.50
C ASP A 176 -0.76 17.95 26.36
N LEU A 177 -0.41 17.65 25.11
CA LEU A 177 -0.86 18.42 23.96
C LEU A 177 -2.34 18.17 23.67
N ASP A 178 -3.13 19.24 23.57
CA ASP A 178 -4.52 19.16 23.14
C ASP A 178 -4.60 19.05 21.61
N GLN A 179 -5.12 17.92 21.13
CA GLN A 179 -5.32 17.67 19.70
C GLN A 179 -6.24 18.71 19.05
N THR A 180 -7.26 19.21 19.75
CA THR A 180 -8.24 20.16 19.24
C THR A 180 -7.60 21.53 19.01
N GLU A 181 -6.77 21.97 19.96
CA GLU A 181 -6.02 23.23 19.85
C GLU A 181 -4.98 23.15 18.72
N VAL A 182 -4.19 22.08 18.68
CA VAL A 182 -3.20 21.86 17.61
C VAL A 182 -3.89 21.79 16.24
N GLN A 183 -5.01 21.06 16.14
CA GLN A 183 -5.79 21.00 14.90
C GLN A 183 -6.25 22.39 14.45
N THR A 184 -6.78 23.19 15.37
CA THR A 184 -7.27 24.55 15.05
C THR A 184 -6.12 25.43 14.56
N ALA A 185 -4.97 25.41 15.24
CA ALA A 185 -3.80 26.18 14.86
C ALA A 185 -3.24 25.80 13.48
N PHE A 186 -3.21 24.49 13.15
CA PHE A 186 -2.79 24.03 11.82
C PHE A 186 -3.80 24.39 10.72
N ARG A 187 -5.12 24.32 11.00
CA ARG A 187 -6.16 24.73 10.04
C ARG A 187 -6.06 26.22 9.69
N GLU A 188 -5.78 27.05 10.68
CA GLU A 188 -5.59 28.50 10.49
C GLU A 188 -4.30 28.80 9.70
N ALA A 189 -3.18 28.17 10.08
CA ALA A 189 -1.90 28.40 9.41
C ALA A 189 -1.88 27.94 7.94
N LEU A 190 -2.67 26.92 7.61
CA LEU A 190 -2.76 26.32 6.27
C LEU A 190 -3.95 26.84 5.44
N ASP A 191 -4.81 27.69 6.02
CA ASP A 191 -6.10 28.10 5.44
C ASP A 191 -6.93 26.91 4.93
N ASN A 192 -6.93 25.80 5.68
CA ASN A 192 -7.63 24.57 5.33
C ASN A 192 -8.54 24.11 6.46
N LYS A 193 -9.82 24.48 6.38
CA LYS A 193 -10.83 24.17 7.41
C LYS A 193 -11.19 22.69 7.52
N GLU A 194 -10.95 21.90 6.47
CA GLU A 194 -11.29 20.48 6.43
C GLU A 194 -10.14 19.57 6.88
N LEU A 195 -8.95 20.13 7.14
CA LEU A 195 -7.80 19.33 7.55
C LEU A 195 -8.10 18.60 8.86
N GLU A 196 -7.99 17.28 8.84
CA GLU A 196 -8.01 16.45 10.05
C GLU A 196 -6.59 16.34 10.60
N VAL A 197 -6.42 16.57 11.90
CA VAL A 197 -5.11 16.44 12.56
C VAL A 197 -5.23 15.42 13.68
N LYS A 198 -4.32 14.44 13.68
CA LYS A 198 -4.20 13.43 14.74
C LYS A 198 -2.85 13.57 15.42
N LEU A 199 -2.82 13.40 16.73
CA LEU A 199 -1.59 13.34 17.51
C LEU A 199 -1.27 11.89 17.83
N GLU A 200 -0.16 11.40 17.31
CA GLU A 200 0.31 10.05 17.57
C GLU A 200 1.74 10.05 18.10
N SER A 201 2.10 8.95 18.76
CA SER A 201 3.43 8.73 19.31
C SER A 201 4.21 7.85 18.35
N PHE A 202 4.87 8.45 17.37
CA PHE A 202 5.73 7.69 16.47
C PHE A 202 6.97 7.21 17.23
N ALA A 203 7.44 6.01 16.90
CA ALA A 203 8.64 5.45 17.51
C ALA A 203 9.91 6.19 17.09
N ASP A 204 9.94 6.77 15.90
CA ASP A 204 11.00 7.69 15.48
C ASP A 204 10.69 9.10 16.00
N PRO A 205 11.46 9.64 16.98
CA PRO A 205 11.25 10.98 17.51
C PRO A 205 11.67 12.07 16.53
N GLU A 206 12.49 11.78 15.50
CA GLU A 206 12.95 12.78 14.53
C GLU A 206 11.89 13.08 13.46
N LEU A 207 11.00 12.12 13.17
CA LEU A 207 9.87 12.30 12.26
C LEU A 207 8.86 13.29 12.87
N PRO A 208 8.64 14.49 12.28
CA PRO A 208 7.70 15.46 12.84
C PRO A 208 6.25 15.15 12.49
N ALA A 209 5.99 14.65 11.28
CA ALA A 209 4.65 14.46 10.78
C ALA A 209 4.62 13.49 9.60
N MET A 210 3.46 12.89 9.38
CA MET A 210 3.14 12.05 8.24
C MET A 210 1.77 12.46 7.69
N LEU A 211 1.63 12.50 6.37
CA LEU A 211 0.35 12.72 5.72
C LEU A 211 -0.24 11.37 5.33
N THR A 212 -1.44 11.07 5.82
CA THR A 212 -2.13 9.83 5.51
C THR A 212 -3.37 10.08 4.66
N GLU A 213 -3.59 9.25 3.63
CA GLU A 213 -4.84 9.21 2.86
C GLU A 213 -5.59 7.92 3.18
N ASP A 214 -6.92 7.99 3.32
CA ASP A 214 -7.73 6.78 3.54
C ASP A 214 -7.55 5.77 2.40
N GLU A 215 -7.21 4.53 2.77
CA GLU A 215 -6.89 3.44 1.84
C GLU A 215 -8.06 3.12 0.90
N GLN A 216 -9.28 3.04 1.43
CA GLN A 216 -10.47 2.64 0.68
C GLN A 216 -10.86 3.74 -0.30
N MET A 217 -10.85 4.99 0.15
CA MET A 217 -11.10 6.16 -0.69
C MET A 217 -10.08 6.25 -1.82
N ARG A 218 -8.80 6.02 -1.52
CA ARG A 218 -7.75 6.05 -2.54
C ARG A 218 -7.94 4.96 -3.58
N ARG A 219 -8.11 3.69 -3.17
CA ARG A 219 -8.41 2.57 -4.11
C ARG A 219 -9.65 2.85 -4.94
N PHE A 220 -10.70 3.43 -4.35
CA PHE A 220 -11.91 3.81 -5.07
C PHE A 220 -11.64 4.86 -6.16
N LYS A 221 -10.85 5.90 -5.87
CA LYS A 221 -10.44 6.92 -6.86
C LYS A 221 -9.62 6.31 -7.99
N GLU A 222 -8.61 5.49 -7.66
CA GLU A 222 -7.76 4.80 -8.65
C GLU A 222 -8.60 3.92 -9.57
N MET A 223 -9.51 3.13 -9.00
CA MET A 223 -10.42 2.27 -9.76
C MET A 223 -11.37 3.09 -10.64
N SER A 224 -11.96 4.17 -10.11
CA SER A 224 -12.88 5.03 -10.86
C SER A 224 -12.18 5.69 -12.06
N ALA A 225 -10.92 6.13 -11.89
CA ALA A 225 -10.10 6.67 -12.97
C ALA A 225 -9.84 5.63 -14.07
N VAL A 226 -9.54 4.38 -13.71
CA VAL A 226 -9.35 3.27 -14.66
C VAL A 226 -10.62 2.98 -15.46
N TYR A 227 -11.80 3.03 -14.83
CA TYR A 227 -13.09 2.81 -15.50
C TYR A 227 -13.65 4.05 -16.23
N GLY A 228 -12.88 5.15 -16.30
CA GLY A 228 -13.26 6.35 -17.03
C GLY A 228 -14.38 7.18 -16.36
N GLN A 229 -14.75 6.85 -15.12
CA GLN A 229 -15.63 7.67 -14.31
C GLN A 229 -14.77 8.54 -13.40
N SER A 230 -14.42 9.74 -13.84
CA SER A 230 -13.72 10.70 -12.97
C SER A 230 -14.72 11.30 -11.98
N PHE A 231 -14.97 10.62 -10.86
CA PHE A 231 -15.58 11.28 -9.71
C PHE A 231 -14.55 12.26 -9.13
N ALA A 232 -14.81 13.56 -9.27
CA ALA A 232 -14.04 14.59 -8.61
C ALA A 232 -14.33 14.59 -7.10
N MET A 233 -13.82 13.58 -6.40
CA MET A 233 -13.82 13.53 -4.94
C MET A 233 -12.65 14.38 -4.43
N PRO A 234 -12.88 15.30 -3.49
CA PRO A 234 -11.79 16.06 -2.88
C PRO A 234 -10.76 15.12 -2.25
N ASP A 235 -9.48 15.47 -2.38
CA ASP A 235 -8.44 14.78 -1.62
C ASP A 235 -8.55 15.16 -0.14
N ARG A 236 -9.00 14.21 0.67
CA ARG A 236 -9.01 14.33 2.12
C ARG A 236 -7.80 13.62 2.69
N TYR A 237 -6.91 14.40 3.29
CA TYR A 237 -5.75 13.91 3.98
C TYR A 237 -5.90 14.15 5.47
N THR A 238 -5.37 13.23 6.25
CA THR A 238 -5.20 13.39 7.70
C THR A 238 -3.72 13.68 7.96
N LEU A 239 -3.43 14.77 8.66
CA LEU A 239 -2.09 15.10 9.12
C LEU A 239 -1.86 14.42 10.47
N VAL A 240 -1.00 13.42 10.50
CA VAL A 240 -0.60 12.74 11.73
C VAL A 240 0.69 13.38 12.25
N LEU A 241 0.58 14.11 13.35
CA LEU A 241 1.70 14.80 13.99
C LEU A 241 2.32 13.91 15.07
N ASN A 242 3.65 13.90 15.13
CA ASN A 242 4.38 13.18 16.16
C ASN A 242 4.43 13.98 17.46
N ARG A 243 3.66 13.59 18.46
CA ARG A 243 3.67 14.26 19.77
C ARG A 243 5.00 14.12 20.51
N ARG A 244 5.84 13.14 20.15
CA ARG A 244 7.19 12.97 20.73
C ARG A 244 8.24 13.85 20.08
N ASN A 245 7.96 14.37 18.88
CA ASN A 245 8.93 15.17 18.17
C ASN A 245 9.15 16.52 18.87
N PRO A 246 10.41 16.90 19.18
CA PRO A 246 10.70 18.14 19.89
C PRO A 246 10.22 19.39 19.14
N THR A 247 10.27 19.38 17.80
CA THR A 247 9.81 20.49 16.97
C THR A 247 8.30 20.64 17.08
N VAL A 248 7.54 19.55 17.00
CA VAL A 248 6.08 19.56 17.15
C VAL A 248 5.68 20.10 18.53
N GLN A 249 6.31 19.62 19.60
CA GLN A 249 6.03 20.11 20.95
C GLN A 249 6.34 21.61 21.12
N ARG A 250 7.47 22.07 20.58
CA ARG A 250 7.86 23.49 20.63
C ARG A 250 6.91 24.36 19.83
N VAL A 251 6.53 23.94 18.63
CA VAL A 251 5.59 24.67 17.77
C VAL A 251 4.21 24.73 18.42
N ALA A 252 3.74 23.66 19.06
CA ALA A 252 2.46 23.65 19.76
C ALA A 252 2.42 24.64 20.93
N ARG A 253 3.53 24.78 21.67
CA ARG A 253 3.65 25.68 22.83
C ARG A 253 4.09 27.11 22.48
N MET A 254 4.42 27.39 21.22
CA MET A 254 4.84 28.71 20.77
C MET A 254 3.66 29.68 20.78
N GLU A 255 3.93 30.95 21.14
CA GLU A 255 2.94 32.01 20.98
C GLU A 255 2.56 32.18 19.51
N ASP A 256 1.32 32.59 19.28
CA ASP A 256 0.83 32.83 17.93
C ASP A 256 1.59 33.98 17.28
N GLY A 257 2.12 33.73 16.10
CA GLY A 257 2.96 34.67 15.40
C GLY A 257 3.42 34.12 14.06
N GLU A 258 4.12 34.97 13.31
CA GLU A 258 4.56 34.62 11.95
C GLU A 258 5.47 33.37 11.94
N ILE A 259 6.38 33.25 12.91
CA ILE A 259 7.30 32.10 12.99
C ILE A 259 6.54 30.79 13.20
N LYS A 260 5.53 30.77 14.09
CA LYS A 260 4.70 29.58 14.36
C LYS A 260 3.98 29.13 13.08
N GLN A 261 3.36 30.07 12.37
CA GLN A 261 2.69 29.80 11.10
C GLN A 261 3.64 29.26 10.04
N LEU A 262 4.83 29.85 9.89
CA LEU A 262 5.84 29.37 8.93
C LEU A 262 6.30 27.95 9.28
N MET A 263 6.48 27.62 10.56
CA MET A 263 6.87 26.28 11.01
C MET A 263 5.76 25.25 10.75
N GLN A 264 4.49 25.58 11.02
CA GLN A 264 3.36 24.69 10.76
C GLN A 264 3.21 24.37 9.26
N GLN A 265 3.33 25.40 8.42
CA GLN A 265 3.34 25.23 6.97
C GLN A 265 4.54 24.38 6.50
N GLN A 266 5.71 24.57 7.11
CA GLN A 266 6.90 23.79 6.78
C GLN A 266 6.74 22.31 7.14
N ILE A 267 6.23 22.01 8.34
CA ILE A 267 5.95 20.64 8.79
C ILE A 267 4.97 19.95 7.82
N PHE A 268 3.92 20.66 7.42
CA PHE A 268 2.93 20.13 6.49
C PHE A 268 3.49 19.83 5.10
N ASP A 269 4.30 20.73 4.54
CA ASP A 269 4.89 20.51 3.22
C ASP A 269 5.97 19.41 3.23
N LEU A 270 6.69 19.24 4.35
CA LEU A 270 7.58 18.08 4.54
C LEU A 270 6.79 16.77 4.57
N ALA A 271 5.65 16.73 5.27
CA ALA A 271 4.76 15.56 5.28
C ALA A 271 4.12 15.27 3.91
N LYS A 272 3.90 16.31 3.09
CA LYS A 272 3.50 16.13 1.69
C LYS A 272 4.62 15.52 0.87
N LEU A 273 5.85 16.03 0.98
CA LEU A 273 6.99 15.55 0.22
C LEU A 273 7.27 14.05 0.41
N SER A 274 6.97 13.49 1.59
CA SER A 274 7.10 12.05 1.84
C SER A 274 6.04 11.19 1.14
N SER A 275 4.88 11.74 0.80
CA SER A 275 3.78 11.01 0.12
C SER A 275 3.70 11.32 -1.38
N ARG A 276 3.96 12.57 -1.78
CA ARG A 276 3.94 13.00 -3.18
C ARG A 276 4.89 14.17 -3.44
N PRO A 277 5.39 14.31 -4.69
CA PRO A 277 6.03 15.54 -5.12
C PRO A 277 5.10 16.75 -4.91
N LEU A 278 5.68 17.89 -4.53
CA LEU A 278 4.97 19.16 -4.46
C LEU A 278 4.67 19.68 -5.87
N GLU A 279 3.46 20.21 -6.05
CA GLU A 279 3.08 20.86 -7.30
C GLU A 279 3.84 22.19 -7.50
N LYS A 280 3.79 22.72 -8.73
CA LYS A 280 4.57 23.92 -9.12
C LYS A 280 4.43 25.10 -8.15
N GLU A 281 3.22 25.43 -7.73
CA GLU A 281 3.00 26.58 -6.82
C GLU A 281 3.32 26.22 -5.36
N GLU A 282 3.05 24.98 -4.95
CA GLU A 282 3.42 24.46 -3.61
C GLU A 282 4.95 24.50 -3.43
N LEU A 283 5.70 24.05 -4.44
CA LEU A 283 7.16 24.04 -4.43
C LEU A 283 7.75 25.47 -4.35
N LYS A 284 7.20 26.43 -5.10
CA LYS A 284 7.64 27.83 -5.00
C LYS A 284 7.39 28.40 -3.61
N ALA A 285 6.23 28.13 -3.03
CA ALA A 285 5.88 28.56 -1.68
C ALA A 285 6.82 27.93 -0.65
N PHE A 286 7.08 26.63 -0.77
CA PHE A 286 8.01 25.88 0.07
C PHE A 286 9.43 26.46 0.03
N LEU A 287 9.97 26.74 -1.17
CA LEU A 287 11.32 27.31 -1.31
C LEU A 287 11.41 28.72 -0.72
N LYS A 288 10.41 29.59 -1.01
CA LYS A 288 10.35 30.94 -0.45
C LYS A 288 10.30 30.91 1.08
N ARG A 289 9.49 30.02 1.65
CA ARG A 289 9.36 29.85 3.09
C ARG A 289 10.63 29.27 3.72
N SER A 290 11.26 28.30 3.07
CA SER A 290 12.52 27.73 3.52
C SER A 290 13.62 28.79 3.61
N ASN A 291 13.74 29.66 2.59
CA ASN A 291 14.69 30.79 2.64
C ASN A 291 14.35 31.75 3.78
N LYS A 292 13.08 32.11 3.96
CA LYS A 292 12.66 32.99 5.06
C LYS A 292 12.96 32.40 6.45
N LEU A 293 12.79 31.09 6.62
CA LEU A 293 13.14 30.40 7.86
C LEU A 293 14.65 30.42 8.11
N LEU A 294 15.47 30.27 7.06
CA LEU A 294 16.92 30.40 7.16
C LEU A 294 17.33 31.80 7.60
N ASP A 295 16.73 32.85 7.01
CA ASP A 295 17.01 34.24 7.37
C ASP A 295 16.74 34.47 8.87
N VAL A 296 15.58 34.02 9.36
CA VAL A 296 15.18 34.12 10.78
C VAL A 296 16.10 33.33 11.72
N MET A 297 16.70 32.22 11.26
CA MET A 297 17.65 31.45 12.06
C MET A 297 19.05 32.07 12.11
N THR A 298 19.37 32.96 11.18
CA THR A 298 20.68 33.65 11.10
C THR A 298 20.70 35.01 11.77
N GLU A 299 19.54 35.55 12.15
CA GLU A 299 19.38 36.74 13.00
C GLU A 299 19.46 36.39 14.50
#